data_AF-A0A5C7NBP1-F1
#
_entry.id   AF-A0A5C7NBP1-F1
#
_cell.length_a   1.000
_cell.length_b   1.000
_cell.length_c   1.000
_cell.angle_alpha   90.00
_cell.angle_beta   90.00
_cell.angle_gamma   90.00
#
_symmetry.space_group_name_H-M   'P 1'
#
loop_
_entity.id
_entity.type
_entity.pdbx_description
1 polymer ?
#
loop_
_entity_poly.entity_id
_entity_poly.type
_entity_poly.pdbx_seq_one_letter_code
_entity_poly.pdbx_strand_id
1 'polypeptide(L)'
;MLKQILGAGTAIAVGTGALLGGVASPVQAKTVKACVKKKTGDVRILTGKKKCKKGWKKVSWNQKGKTGPQGKQGAQGPNLVVKDGTGKVLGKFLGVLPEGLSLISVEIDGGSYLYLPSGIIYPGFSSSSPSYKTNTCTGTGYVESSSPLSTQFLTGAAGGPSRLVYRPSTPVLGPPSAWKLTSTSENVVNQPLWERDSSGACVVNLPNYTGALVALESIAAPQDVPGPLTIG
;
A
#
# COMPACT_ATOMS: atom_id res chain seq x y z
N MET A 1 -16.30 -53.68 32.97
CA MET A 1 -15.33 -52.83 33.66
C MET A 1 -14.04 -52.80 32.85
N LEU A 2 -13.69 -51.67 32.22
CA LEU A 2 -12.31 -51.31 31.86
C LEU A 2 -12.24 -49.79 31.69
N LYS A 3 -11.19 -49.19 32.29
CA LYS A 3 -11.02 -47.77 32.62
C LYS A 3 -10.57 -46.92 31.41
N GLN A 4 -10.96 -45.64 31.42
CA GLN A 4 -10.33 -44.55 30.65
C GLN A 4 -8.98 -44.14 31.25
N ILE A 5 -8.01 -43.69 30.42
CA ILE A 5 -7.08 -42.55 30.71
C ILE A 5 -6.66 -41.87 29.37
N LEU A 6 -6.66 -40.53 29.37
CA LEU A 6 -6.20 -39.56 28.35
C LEU A 6 -4.67 -39.52 28.16
N GLY A 7 -4.20 -39.03 27.01
CA GLY A 7 -2.87 -38.40 26.89
C GLY A 7 -2.55 -37.90 25.48
N ALA A 8 -2.38 -36.58 25.35
CA ALA A 8 -2.25 -35.82 24.10
C ALA A 8 -0.81 -35.77 23.52
N GLY A 9 -0.69 -35.48 22.22
CA GLY A 9 0.59 -35.11 21.58
C GLY A 9 0.40 -34.61 20.14
N THR A 10 0.67 -33.32 19.96
CA THR A 10 0.45 -32.44 18.79
C THR A 10 1.32 -32.73 17.54
N ALA A 11 0.71 -32.60 16.36
CA ALA A 11 1.39 -32.24 15.11
C ALA A 11 0.47 -31.33 14.28
N ILE A 12 0.76 -30.02 14.24
CA ILE A 12 0.09 -29.07 13.34
C ILE A 12 1.05 -28.81 12.18
N ALA A 13 0.67 -29.34 11.02
CA ALA A 13 1.26 -29.04 9.73
C ALA A 13 0.54 -27.85 9.07
N VAL A 14 1.32 -27.16 8.24
CA VAL A 14 1.10 -25.90 7.52
C VAL A 14 -0.18 -25.87 6.66
N GLY A 15 -0.85 -24.72 6.61
CA GLY A 15 -1.94 -24.44 5.65
C GLY A 15 -2.20 -22.94 5.47
N THR A 16 -1.75 -22.41 4.34
CA THR A 16 -2.07 -21.13 3.68
C THR A 16 -3.30 -20.35 4.19
N GLY A 17 -3.07 -19.09 4.54
CA GLY A 17 -4.10 -18.10 4.86
C GLY A 17 -5.02 -17.82 3.68
N ALA A 18 -6.16 -18.51 3.66
CA ALA A 18 -7.34 -18.07 2.93
C ALA A 18 -8.02 -16.97 3.75
N LEU A 19 -8.08 -15.78 3.14
CA LEU A 19 -9.14 -14.78 3.22
C LEU A 19 -10.00 -14.84 4.50
N LEU A 20 -9.93 -13.78 5.32
CA LEU A 20 -10.95 -13.44 6.31
C LEU A 20 -12.27 -13.08 5.61
N GLY A 21 -12.85 -14.02 4.88
CA GLY A 21 -14.26 -14.04 4.59
C GLY A 21 -14.95 -14.41 5.88
N GLY A 22 -15.62 -13.44 6.51
CA GLY A 22 -16.50 -13.73 7.63
C GLY A 22 -17.41 -14.89 7.25
N VAL A 23 -17.21 -16.04 7.90
CA VAL A 23 -18.13 -17.16 7.83
C VAL A 23 -19.40 -16.71 8.53
N ALA A 24 -20.24 -15.97 7.81
CA ALA A 24 -21.64 -15.90 8.14
C ALA A 24 -22.14 -17.34 8.02
N SER A 25 -22.18 -18.05 9.16
CA SER A 25 -22.93 -19.29 9.29
C SER A 25 -24.25 -19.08 8.56
N PRO A 26 -24.63 -19.92 7.59
CA PRO A 26 -25.94 -19.80 6.97
C PRO A 26 -26.95 -20.10 8.07
N VAL A 27 -27.46 -19.06 8.73
CA VAL A 27 -28.77 -19.12 9.36
C VAL A 27 -29.69 -19.55 8.24
N GLN A 28 -30.08 -20.83 8.25
CA GLN A 28 -31.07 -21.36 7.33
C GLN A 28 -32.25 -20.38 7.37
N ALA A 29 -32.45 -19.68 6.25
CA ALA A 29 -33.47 -18.66 6.15
C ALA A 29 -34.80 -19.29 6.57
N LYS A 30 -35.33 -18.88 7.74
CA LYS A 30 -36.58 -19.44 8.25
C LYS A 30 -37.68 -18.98 7.32
N THR A 31 -38.16 -19.86 6.45
CA THR A 31 -39.36 -19.60 5.65
C THR A 31 -40.53 -19.38 6.60
N VAL A 32 -41.06 -18.15 6.61
CA VAL A 32 -42.24 -17.82 7.39
C VAL A 32 -43.44 -18.37 6.64
N LYS A 33 -44.21 -19.23 7.30
CA LYS A 33 -45.46 -19.78 6.77
C LYS A 33 -46.61 -19.09 7.50
N ALA A 34 -47.62 -18.65 6.77
CA ALA A 34 -48.82 -18.05 7.35
C ALA A 34 -50.08 -18.56 6.64
N CYS A 35 -51.22 -18.41 7.30
CA CYS A 35 -52.54 -18.58 6.73
C CYS A 35 -53.19 -17.22 6.59
N VAL A 36 -53.72 -16.92 5.41
CA VAL A 36 -54.46 -15.69 5.12
C VAL A 36 -55.93 -16.06 4.86
N LYS A 37 -56.87 -15.45 5.58
CA LYS A 37 -58.30 -15.71 5.39
C LYS A 37 -58.76 -15.12 4.07
N LYS A 38 -59.36 -15.94 3.19
CA LYS A 38 -59.64 -15.55 1.79
C LYS A 38 -60.58 -14.35 1.66
N LYS A 39 -61.53 -14.20 2.58
CA LYS A 39 -62.58 -13.16 2.51
C LYS A 39 -62.20 -11.85 3.19
N THR A 40 -61.38 -11.88 4.24
CA THR A 40 -61.12 -10.71 5.09
C THR A 40 -59.65 -10.30 5.14
N GLY A 41 -58.74 -11.14 4.66
CA GLY A 41 -57.30 -10.85 4.69
C GLY A 41 -56.62 -11.14 6.02
N ASP A 42 -57.34 -11.57 7.08
CA ASP A 42 -56.74 -11.89 8.38
C ASP A 42 -55.53 -12.81 8.22
N VAL A 43 -54.40 -12.46 8.82
CA VAL A 43 -53.15 -13.23 8.73
C VAL A 43 -52.86 -13.92 10.05
N ARG A 44 -52.57 -15.22 10.01
CA ARG A 44 -52.10 -16.00 11.16
C ARG A 44 -50.80 -16.71 10.81
N ILE A 45 -49.72 -16.37 11.52
CA ILE A 45 -48.42 -17.03 11.34
C ILE A 45 -48.51 -18.46 11.88
N LEU A 46 -48.00 -19.41 11.10
CA LEU A 46 -47.95 -20.82 11.47
C LEU A 46 -46.66 -21.11 12.22
N THR A 47 -46.79 -21.55 13.48
CA THR A 47 -45.72 -22.16 14.24
C THR A 47 -45.85 -23.69 14.16
N GLY A 48 -44.78 -24.38 13.73
CA GLY A 48 -44.77 -25.84 13.56
C GLY A 48 -45.53 -26.37 12.32
N LYS A 49 -46.04 -27.60 12.39
CA LYS A 49 -46.67 -28.34 11.26
C LYS A 49 -48.20 -28.12 11.14
N LYS A 50 -48.74 -27.04 11.69
CA LYS A 50 -50.19 -26.77 11.67
C LYS A 50 -50.70 -26.47 10.25
N LYS A 51 -51.89 -26.97 9.90
CA LYS A 51 -52.57 -26.71 8.61
C LYS A 51 -53.50 -25.49 8.73
N CYS A 52 -53.73 -24.80 7.62
CA CYS A 52 -54.71 -23.71 7.56
C CYS A 52 -56.14 -24.26 7.69
N LYS A 53 -57.00 -23.53 8.40
CA LYS A 53 -58.43 -23.86 8.53
C LYS A 53 -59.15 -23.69 7.18
N LYS A 54 -60.31 -24.34 7.00
CA LYS A 54 -61.17 -24.17 5.81
C LYS A 54 -61.51 -22.68 5.62
N GLY A 55 -61.40 -22.18 4.39
CA GLY A 55 -61.58 -20.75 4.08
C GLY A 55 -60.32 -19.88 4.20
N TRP A 56 -59.17 -20.47 4.56
CA TRP A 56 -57.87 -19.80 4.62
C TRP A 56 -56.94 -20.35 3.53
N LYS A 57 -56.03 -19.50 3.03
CA LYS A 57 -55.00 -19.84 2.04
C LYS A 57 -53.63 -19.81 2.73
N LYS A 58 -52.81 -20.84 2.50
CA LYS A 58 -51.43 -20.85 2.98
C LYS A 58 -50.56 -19.95 2.09
N VAL A 59 -49.74 -19.13 2.70
CA VAL A 59 -48.71 -18.33 2.04
C VAL A 59 -47.37 -18.58 2.74
N SER A 60 -46.28 -18.40 2.01
CA SER A 60 -44.95 -18.49 2.59
C SER A 60 -44.00 -17.52 1.90
N TRP A 61 -43.14 -16.89 2.69
CA TRP A 61 -42.08 -16.02 2.20
C TRP A 61 -40.80 -16.25 2.98
N ASN A 62 -39.67 -15.90 2.37
CA ASN A 62 -38.36 -15.96 3.02
C ASN A 62 -38.11 -14.66 3.78
N GLN A 63 -37.39 -14.72 4.91
CA GLN A 63 -37.07 -13.54 5.73
C GLN A 63 -36.09 -12.56 5.05
N LYS A 64 -35.28 -13.05 4.11
CA LYS A 64 -34.30 -12.23 3.39
C LYS A 64 -34.58 -12.34 1.89
N GLY A 65 -34.84 -11.20 1.25
CA GLY A 65 -34.85 -11.11 -0.21
C GLY A 65 -33.45 -11.36 -0.77
N LYS A 66 -33.33 -11.61 -2.08
CA LYS A 66 -32.01 -11.65 -2.72
C LYS A 66 -31.32 -10.30 -2.46
N THR A 67 -30.04 -10.33 -2.08
CA THR A 67 -29.22 -9.11 -2.08
C THR A 67 -29.33 -8.49 -3.47
N GLY A 68 -29.58 -7.17 -3.53
CA GLY A 68 -29.61 -6.45 -4.81
C GLY A 68 -28.28 -6.58 -5.55
N PRO A 69 -28.24 -6.30 -6.87
CA PRO A 69 -26.98 -6.21 -7.58
C PRO A 69 -26.06 -5.20 -6.87
N GLN A 70 -24.76 -5.45 -6.92
CA GLN A 70 -23.79 -4.47 -6.50
C GLN A 70 -24.06 -3.16 -7.26
N GLY A 71 -24.01 -2.03 -6.56
CA GLY A 71 -24.15 -0.72 -7.19
C GLY A 71 -23.09 -0.53 -8.28
N LYS A 72 -23.38 0.32 -9.26
CA LYS A 72 -22.36 0.73 -10.24
C LYS A 72 -21.16 1.31 -9.49
N GLN A 73 -19.96 1.04 -9.98
CA GLN A 73 -18.76 1.72 -9.51
C GLN A 73 -18.96 3.24 -9.64
N GLY A 74 -18.53 4.00 -8.63
CA GLY A 74 -18.56 5.46 -8.69
C GLY A 74 -17.70 6.00 -9.83
N ALA A 75 -17.98 7.23 -10.27
CA ALA A 75 -17.11 7.91 -11.23
C ALA A 75 -15.69 8.07 -10.66
N GLN A 76 -14.68 7.97 -11.52
CA GLN A 76 -13.31 8.30 -11.14
C GLN A 76 -13.24 9.79 -10.76
N GLY A 77 -12.52 10.10 -9.67
CA GLY A 77 -12.30 11.50 -9.26
C GLY A 77 -11.51 12.30 -10.29
N PRO A 78 -11.49 13.63 -10.19
CA PRO A 78 -10.70 14.47 -11.08
C PRO A 78 -9.20 14.12 -11.00
N ASN A 79 -8.53 14.03 -12.15
CA ASN A 79 -7.08 13.94 -12.21
C ASN A 79 -6.50 15.31 -11.88
N LEU A 80 -6.09 15.51 -10.64
CA LEU A 80 -5.46 16.74 -10.18
C LEU A 80 -4.01 16.82 -10.68
N VAL A 81 -3.59 18.00 -11.11
CA VAL A 81 -2.19 18.27 -11.44
C VAL A 81 -1.59 19.29 -10.48
N VAL A 82 -0.27 19.25 -10.37
CA VAL A 82 0.51 20.28 -9.69
C VAL A 82 1.06 21.23 -10.72
N LYS A 83 0.89 22.54 -10.49
CA LYS A 83 1.44 23.61 -11.31
C LYS A 83 2.46 24.40 -10.51
N ASP A 84 3.52 24.86 -11.19
CA ASP A 84 4.49 25.76 -10.60
C ASP A 84 3.93 27.20 -10.46
N GLY A 85 4.71 28.10 -9.87
CA GLY A 85 4.35 29.50 -9.66
C GLY A 85 4.15 30.32 -10.95
N THR A 86 4.50 29.77 -12.11
CA THR A 86 4.22 30.34 -13.43
C THR A 86 2.94 29.79 -14.05
N GLY A 87 2.31 28.80 -13.42
CA GLY A 87 1.14 28.08 -13.91
C GLY A 87 1.46 26.91 -14.83
N LYS A 88 2.75 26.60 -15.06
CA LYS A 88 3.16 25.45 -15.88
C LYS A 88 2.89 24.15 -15.11
N VAL A 89 2.34 23.16 -15.80
CA VAL A 89 2.13 21.83 -15.22
C VAL A 89 3.46 21.17 -14.93
N LEU A 90 3.67 20.81 -13.66
CA LEU A 90 4.83 20.08 -13.16
C LEU A 90 4.62 18.57 -13.27
N GLY A 91 3.45 18.07 -12.88
CA GLY A 91 3.13 16.65 -12.88
C GLY A 91 1.77 16.36 -12.25
N LYS A 92 1.45 15.07 -12.08
CA LYS A 92 0.18 14.64 -11.49
C LYS A 92 0.26 14.66 -9.97
N PHE A 93 -0.78 15.15 -9.31
CA PHE A 93 -0.85 15.19 -7.86
C PHE A 93 -1.13 13.79 -7.28
N LEU A 94 -0.28 13.33 -6.37
CA LEU A 94 -0.41 12.04 -5.69
C LEU A 94 -0.90 12.18 -4.25
N GLY A 95 -0.68 13.32 -3.61
CA GLY A 95 -1.11 13.58 -2.24
C GLY A 95 -0.27 14.63 -1.53
N VAL A 96 -0.64 14.92 -0.28
CA VAL A 96 0.15 15.73 0.65
C VAL A 96 0.56 14.86 1.83
N LEU A 97 1.85 14.86 2.16
CA LEU A 97 2.42 14.15 3.30
C LEU A 97 2.67 15.16 4.44
N PRO A 98 1.98 15.02 5.60
CA PRO A 98 2.14 15.92 6.73
C PRO A 98 3.30 15.45 7.62
N GLU A 99 4.49 16.01 7.42
CA GLU A 99 5.73 15.57 8.10
C GLU A 99 6.34 16.74 8.90
N GLY A 100 5.47 17.53 9.56
CA GLY A 100 5.82 18.84 10.13
C GLY A 100 6.07 19.93 9.08
N LEU A 101 6.41 19.53 7.85
CA LEU A 101 6.42 20.32 6.62
C LEU A 101 5.42 19.70 5.63
N SER A 102 4.64 20.53 4.94
CA SER A 102 3.70 20.04 3.92
C SER A 102 4.45 19.65 2.67
N LEU A 103 4.63 18.36 2.43
CA LEU A 103 5.26 17.85 1.21
C LEU A 103 4.18 17.47 0.20
N ILE A 104 4.30 18.00 -1.02
CA ILE A 104 3.42 17.68 -2.15
C ILE A 104 4.07 16.54 -2.92
N SER A 105 3.38 15.39 -2.98
CA SER A 105 3.81 14.25 -3.78
C SER A 105 3.34 14.43 -5.22
N VAL A 106 4.28 14.40 -6.15
CA VAL A 106 4.06 14.65 -7.58
C VAL A 106 4.61 13.50 -8.41
N GLU A 107 3.78 12.97 -9.30
CA GLU A 107 4.18 12.00 -10.32
C GLU A 107 4.77 12.75 -11.53
N ILE A 108 6.03 12.48 -11.84
CA ILE A 108 6.77 13.02 -12.99
C ILE A 108 7.46 11.84 -13.66
N ASP A 109 7.23 11.62 -14.96
CA ASP A 109 7.83 10.52 -15.75
C ASP A 109 7.76 9.14 -15.05
N GLY A 110 6.60 8.85 -14.44
CA GLY A 110 6.34 7.60 -13.72
C GLY A 110 7.09 7.46 -12.39
N GLY A 111 7.71 8.52 -11.87
CA GLY A 111 8.34 8.59 -10.55
C GLY A 111 7.59 9.51 -9.60
N SER A 112 7.50 9.13 -8.33
CA SER A 112 6.95 9.95 -7.25
C SER A 112 8.07 10.77 -6.63
N TYR A 113 7.92 12.09 -6.66
CA TYR A 113 8.85 13.05 -6.09
C TYR A 113 8.15 13.91 -5.04
N LEU A 114 8.88 14.30 -4.02
CA LEU A 114 8.37 15.17 -2.96
C LEU A 114 8.84 16.59 -3.22
N TYR A 115 7.89 17.53 -3.23
CA TYR A 115 8.16 18.94 -3.37
C TYR A 115 7.71 19.70 -2.12
N LEU A 116 8.51 20.67 -1.71
CA LEU A 116 8.04 21.72 -0.81
C LEU A 116 7.05 22.62 -1.57
N PRO A 117 6.13 23.31 -0.86
CA PRO A 117 5.19 24.23 -1.50
C PRO A 117 5.91 25.39 -2.23
N SER A 118 7.18 25.65 -1.89
CA SER A 118 8.05 26.62 -2.57
C SER A 118 8.56 26.16 -3.95
N GLY A 119 8.29 24.92 -4.37
CA GLY A 119 8.77 24.35 -5.64
C GLY A 119 10.15 23.70 -5.57
N ILE A 120 10.72 23.58 -4.36
CA ILE A 120 11.99 22.88 -4.13
C ILE A 120 11.75 21.38 -4.02
N ILE A 121 12.53 20.56 -4.75
CA ILE A 121 12.51 19.11 -4.59
C ILE A 121 13.15 18.72 -3.25
N TYR A 122 12.41 17.95 -2.47
CA TYR A 122 12.79 17.46 -1.16
C TYR A 122 13.46 16.09 -1.27
N PRO A 123 14.65 15.87 -0.67
CA PRO A 123 15.41 14.62 -0.79
C PRO A 123 14.83 13.41 -0.02
N GLY A 124 13.50 13.31 0.08
CA GLY A 124 12.83 12.19 0.76
C GLY A 124 13.06 12.15 2.27
N PHE A 125 12.51 11.11 2.91
CA PHE A 125 12.55 10.93 4.38
C PHE A 125 13.87 10.40 4.91
N SER A 126 14.64 9.74 4.05
CA SER A 126 16.03 9.38 4.29
C SER A 126 16.86 10.26 3.38
N SER A 127 17.31 11.42 3.89
CA SER A 127 18.23 12.34 3.22
C SER A 127 19.62 11.74 2.97
N SER A 128 19.73 10.42 2.96
CA SER A 128 20.91 9.64 2.68
C SER A 128 20.98 9.35 1.19
N SER A 129 22.11 9.72 0.59
CA SER A 129 22.55 9.20 -0.69
C SER A 129 22.37 7.68 -0.78
N PRO A 130 22.29 7.08 -1.99
CA PRO A 130 22.56 5.66 -2.12
C PRO A 130 23.83 5.25 -1.39
N SER A 131 23.86 4.01 -0.94
CA SER A 131 25.08 3.39 -0.47
C SER A 131 25.91 2.88 -1.64
N TYR A 132 27.22 3.04 -1.53
CA TYR A 132 28.20 2.63 -2.52
C TYR A 132 29.17 1.65 -1.89
N LYS A 133 29.75 0.78 -2.70
CA LYS A 133 30.82 -0.15 -2.30
C LYS A 133 32.22 0.44 -2.50
N THR A 134 32.32 1.71 -2.89
CA THR A 134 33.59 2.40 -3.15
C THR A 134 33.62 3.72 -2.38
N ASN A 135 34.81 4.09 -1.92
CA ASN A 135 35.06 5.35 -1.20
C ASN A 135 34.99 6.61 -2.07
N THR A 136 34.64 6.46 -3.34
CA THR A 136 34.43 7.56 -4.30
C THR A 136 32.95 7.83 -4.55
N CYS A 137 32.04 7.00 -4.03
CA CYS A 137 30.60 7.11 -4.26
C CYS A 137 30.23 7.17 -5.75
N THR A 138 30.88 6.30 -6.52
CA THR A 138 30.73 6.15 -7.98
C THR A 138 30.23 4.74 -8.32
N GLY A 139 29.69 4.59 -9.53
CA GLY A 139 29.13 3.32 -9.99
C GLY A 139 27.72 3.08 -9.47
N THR A 140 27.36 1.81 -9.31
CA THR A 140 26.05 1.37 -8.85
C THR A 140 25.82 1.79 -7.39
N GLY A 141 24.74 2.54 -7.17
CA GLY A 141 24.23 2.82 -5.83
C GLY A 141 23.33 1.68 -5.34
N TYR A 142 23.17 1.56 -4.04
CA TYR A 142 22.42 0.49 -3.40
C TYR A 142 21.53 1.02 -2.29
N VAL A 143 20.45 0.30 -2.02
CA VAL A 143 19.69 0.38 -0.77
C VAL A 143 19.98 -0.87 0.05
N GLU A 144 20.31 -0.68 1.32
CA GLU A 144 20.49 -1.77 2.27
C GLU A 144 19.15 -2.40 2.65
N SER A 145 19.17 -3.71 2.83
CA SER A 145 18.03 -4.47 3.29
C SER A 145 18.42 -5.36 4.46
N SER A 146 17.81 -5.11 5.62
CA SER A 146 18.10 -5.82 6.87
C SER A 146 17.37 -7.16 6.99
N SER A 147 16.50 -7.52 6.05
CA SER A 147 15.73 -8.76 6.10
C SER A 147 15.33 -9.29 4.71
N PRO A 148 15.02 -10.59 4.56
CA PRO A 148 14.46 -11.13 3.31
C PRO A 148 13.16 -10.46 2.88
N LEU A 149 12.30 -10.08 3.84
CA LEU A 149 11.02 -9.41 3.55
C LEU A 149 11.23 -8.01 2.98
N SER A 150 12.15 -7.23 3.54
CA SER A 150 12.52 -5.92 2.98
C SER A 150 13.17 -6.07 1.61
N THR A 151 13.98 -7.10 1.40
CA THR A 151 14.58 -7.36 0.08
C THR A 151 13.50 -7.66 -0.95
N GLN A 152 12.53 -8.51 -0.60
CA GLN A 152 11.40 -8.83 -1.47
C GLN A 152 10.53 -7.60 -1.77
N PHE A 153 10.30 -6.76 -0.77
CA PHE A 153 9.56 -5.51 -0.97
C PHE A 153 10.29 -4.57 -1.94
N LEU A 154 11.59 -4.35 -1.73
CA LEU A 154 12.40 -3.44 -2.55
C LEU A 154 12.55 -3.92 -3.99
N THR A 155 12.86 -5.21 -4.21
CA THR A 155 12.97 -5.76 -5.57
C THR A 155 11.62 -5.90 -6.26
N GLY A 156 10.55 -6.20 -5.50
CA GLY A 156 9.19 -6.24 -6.02
C GLY A 156 8.62 -4.86 -6.38
N ALA A 157 9.17 -3.78 -5.80
CA ALA A 157 8.83 -2.40 -6.15
C ALA A 157 9.60 -1.88 -7.38
N ALA A 158 10.48 -2.68 -7.98
CA ALA A 158 11.19 -2.32 -9.21
C ALA A 158 10.22 -1.98 -10.35
N GLY A 159 10.49 -0.90 -11.07
CA GLY A 159 9.58 -0.36 -12.09
C GLY A 159 8.38 0.41 -11.52
N GLY A 160 8.21 0.44 -10.20
CA GLY A 160 7.22 1.28 -9.52
C GLY A 160 7.62 2.76 -9.46
N PRO A 161 6.78 3.60 -8.81
CA PRO A 161 7.00 5.03 -8.75
C PRO A 161 8.04 5.44 -7.70
N SER A 162 8.50 4.53 -6.85
CA SER A 162 9.47 4.84 -5.79
C SER A 162 10.75 5.43 -6.38
N ARG A 163 11.18 6.56 -5.81
CA ARG A 163 12.45 7.22 -6.15
C ARG A 163 13.22 7.50 -4.88
N LEU A 164 14.52 7.24 -4.93
CA LEU A 164 15.47 7.77 -3.96
C LEU A 164 16.00 9.08 -4.55
N VAL A 165 15.97 10.15 -3.76
CA VAL A 165 16.43 11.48 -4.18
C VAL A 165 17.48 11.94 -3.19
N TYR A 166 18.62 12.39 -3.70
CA TYR A 166 19.68 12.98 -2.91
C TYR A 166 20.07 14.33 -3.49
N ARG A 167 20.43 15.27 -2.63
CA ARG A 167 21.09 16.51 -3.02
C ARG A 167 21.96 17.03 -1.88
N PRO A 168 23.13 17.62 -2.17
CA PRO A 168 23.88 18.38 -1.17
C PRO A 168 23.01 19.52 -0.63
N SER A 169 23.07 19.75 0.68
CA SER A 169 22.37 20.84 1.37
C SER A 169 23.33 21.84 2.02
N THR A 170 24.63 21.52 2.10
CA THR A 170 25.67 22.40 2.65
C THR A 170 26.78 22.63 1.64
N PRO A 171 27.34 23.86 1.54
CA PRO A 171 26.90 25.09 2.20
C PRO A 171 25.62 25.70 1.60
N VAL A 172 25.25 25.27 0.39
CA VAL A 172 24.02 25.66 -0.30
C VAL A 172 23.36 24.43 -0.89
N LEU A 173 22.07 24.56 -1.17
CA LEU A 173 21.31 23.48 -1.77
C LEU A 173 21.78 23.22 -3.20
N GLY A 174 22.43 22.07 -3.41
CA GLY A 174 22.99 21.63 -4.69
C GLY A 174 21.95 20.98 -5.61
N PRO A 175 22.33 20.59 -6.84
CA PRO A 175 21.41 19.95 -7.79
C PRO A 175 20.94 18.57 -7.28
N PRO A 176 19.70 18.17 -7.57
CA PRO A 176 19.18 16.87 -7.19
C PRO A 176 19.70 15.75 -8.09
N SER A 177 19.84 14.57 -7.50
CA SER A 177 20.10 13.30 -8.16
C SER A 177 19.02 12.31 -7.76
N ALA A 178 18.63 11.42 -8.67
CA ALA A 178 17.55 10.48 -8.43
C ALA A 178 17.90 9.08 -8.92
N TRP A 179 17.31 8.09 -8.26
CA TRP A 179 17.45 6.69 -8.61
C TRP A 179 16.11 5.95 -8.49
N LYS A 180 15.94 4.92 -9.30
CA LYS A 180 14.85 3.96 -9.18
C LYS A 180 15.36 2.61 -8.68
N LEU A 181 14.48 1.87 -8.00
CA LEU A 181 14.75 0.51 -7.57
C LEU A 181 14.83 -0.43 -8.77
N THR A 182 15.77 -1.38 -8.70
CA THR A 182 15.87 -2.49 -9.65
C THR A 182 15.45 -3.79 -8.99
N SER A 183 15.24 -4.84 -9.79
CA SER A 183 14.98 -6.19 -9.30
C SER A 183 16.26 -6.92 -8.89
N THR A 184 17.44 -6.31 -9.09
CA THR A 184 18.73 -6.92 -8.83
C THR A 184 19.12 -6.71 -7.38
N SER A 185 19.44 -7.81 -6.70
CA SER A 185 20.00 -7.78 -5.36
C SER A 185 21.15 -8.76 -5.20
N GLU A 186 21.98 -8.52 -4.19
CA GLU A 186 23.10 -9.36 -3.84
C GLU A 186 23.29 -9.41 -2.32
N ASN A 187 23.78 -10.54 -1.81
CA ASN A 187 24.16 -10.65 -0.41
C ASN A 187 25.65 -10.34 -0.27
N VAL A 188 25.98 -9.51 0.73
CA VAL A 188 27.35 -9.15 1.06
C VAL A 188 27.66 -9.50 2.51
N VAL A 189 28.93 -9.74 2.80
CA VAL A 189 29.44 -10.04 4.14
C VAL A 189 30.60 -9.11 4.44
N ASN A 190 30.54 -8.44 5.58
CA ASN A 190 31.57 -7.51 6.05
C ASN A 190 32.00 -6.47 4.99
N GLN A 191 31.02 -5.95 4.24
CA GLN A 191 31.25 -4.99 3.16
C GLN A 191 31.20 -3.56 3.72
N PRO A 192 32.26 -2.77 3.61
CA PRO A 192 32.18 -1.33 3.87
C PRO A 192 31.27 -0.66 2.85
N LEU A 193 30.40 0.23 3.33
CA LEU A 193 29.52 1.05 2.52
C LEU A 193 29.78 2.53 2.78
N TRP A 194 29.74 3.29 1.70
CA TRP A 194 29.95 4.72 1.69
C TRP A 194 28.71 5.44 1.17
N GLU A 195 28.46 6.64 1.65
CA GLU A 195 27.37 7.50 1.17
C GLU A 195 27.90 8.92 0.95
N ARG A 196 27.16 9.72 0.20
CA ARG A 196 27.42 11.16 0.12
C ARG A 196 26.73 11.87 1.29
N ASP A 197 27.51 12.65 2.04
CA ASP A 197 27.01 13.45 3.15
C ASP A 197 26.25 14.71 2.67
N SER A 198 25.87 15.60 3.60
CA SER A 198 25.19 16.86 3.26
C SER A 198 25.99 17.81 2.35
N SER A 199 27.31 17.67 2.28
CA SER A 199 28.20 18.50 1.45
C SER A 199 28.47 17.90 0.07
N GLY A 200 28.06 16.64 -0.15
CA GLY A 200 28.43 15.89 -1.35
C GLY A 200 29.69 15.05 -1.20
N ALA A 201 30.38 15.11 -0.05
CA ALA A 201 31.58 14.34 0.20
C ALA A 201 31.23 12.87 0.43
N CYS A 202 32.03 11.97 -0.14
CA CYS A 202 31.86 10.53 0.06
C CYS A 202 32.48 10.13 1.40
N VAL A 203 31.64 9.68 2.33
CA VAL A 203 32.02 9.29 3.70
C VAL A 203 31.62 7.85 3.97
N VAL A 204 32.31 7.20 4.89
CA VAL A 204 31.90 5.86 5.34
C VAL A 204 30.59 5.98 6.10
N ASN A 205 29.59 5.21 5.69
CA ASN A 205 28.29 5.12 6.38
C ASN A 205 28.29 3.90 7.30
N LEU A 206 28.47 2.70 6.71
CA LEU A 206 28.49 1.43 7.42
C LEU A 206 29.84 0.75 7.18
N PRO A 207 30.75 0.73 8.17
CA PRO A 207 32.08 0.18 7.96
C PRO A 207 32.10 -1.33 7.71
N ASN A 208 31.07 -2.06 8.18
CA ASN A 208 30.99 -3.51 8.10
C ASN A 208 29.52 -3.96 7.92
N TYR A 209 28.97 -3.81 6.72
CA TYR A 209 27.61 -4.25 6.42
C TYR A 209 27.57 -5.73 6.04
N THR A 210 26.64 -6.47 6.63
CA THR A 210 26.31 -7.85 6.25
C THR A 210 24.81 -7.94 6.05
N GLY A 211 24.38 -8.33 4.85
CA GLY A 211 22.98 -8.31 4.47
C GLY A 211 22.80 -8.24 2.96
N ALA A 212 21.58 -7.90 2.54
CA ALA A 212 21.25 -7.78 1.13
C ALA A 212 21.36 -6.33 0.67
N LEU A 213 21.97 -6.11 -0.48
CA LEU A 213 21.99 -4.84 -1.19
C LEU A 213 21.07 -4.95 -2.40
N VAL A 214 20.17 -3.99 -2.57
CA VAL A 214 19.32 -3.86 -3.76
C VAL A 214 19.89 -2.76 -4.64
N ALA A 215 20.24 -3.10 -5.87
CA ALA A 215 20.87 -2.16 -6.79
C ALA A 215 19.87 -1.08 -7.24
N LEU A 216 20.40 0.11 -7.44
CA LEU A 216 19.69 1.28 -7.94
C LEU A 216 20.19 1.64 -9.34
N GLU A 217 19.26 2.12 -10.16
CA GLU A 217 19.58 2.70 -11.47
C GLU A 217 19.45 4.23 -11.40
N SER A 218 20.49 4.94 -11.81
CA SER A 218 20.48 6.41 -11.86
C SER A 218 19.57 6.89 -12.98
N ILE A 219 18.77 7.91 -12.69
CA ILE A 219 17.86 8.55 -13.63
C ILE A 219 17.99 10.08 -13.53
N ALA A 220 17.46 10.78 -14.53
CA ALA A 220 17.35 12.24 -14.46
C ALA A 220 16.42 12.64 -13.30
N ALA A 221 16.93 13.48 -12.40
CA ALA A 221 16.11 14.07 -11.35
C ALA A 221 15.35 15.28 -11.88
N PRO A 222 14.06 15.44 -11.53
CA PRO A 222 13.35 16.70 -11.69
C PRO A 222 14.09 17.83 -10.99
N GLN A 223 14.02 19.03 -11.57
CA GLN A 223 14.66 20.23 -11.02
C GLN A 223 13.70 20.98 -10.08
N ASP A 224 14.28 21.92 -9.33
CA ASP A 224 13.48 22.92 -8.61
C ASP A 224 12.68 23.77 -9.62
N VAL A 225 11.50 24.19 -9.21
CA VAL A 225 10.62 25.05 -10.02
C VAL A 225 10.20 26.28 -9.22
N PRO A 226 9.75 27.36 -9.89
CA PRO A 226 9.22 28.51 -9.19
C PRO A 226 8.03 28.12 -8.29
N GLY A 227 8.01 28.58 -7.05
CA GLY A 227 6.85 28.49 -6.17
C GLY A 227 5.95 29.73 -6.24
N PRO A 228 4.79 29.73 -5.55
CA PRO A 228 4.24 28.58 -4.82
C PRO A 228 3.62 27.55 -5.77
N LEU A 229 3.69 26.28 -5.39
CA LEU A 229 2.99 25.21 -6.10
C LEU A 229 1.48 25.30 -5.84
N THR A 230 0.69 25.00 -6.87
CA THR A 230 -0.78 24.95 -6.78
C THR A 230 -1.31 23.62 -7.29
N ILE A 231 -2.47 23.20 -6.77
CA ILE A 231 -3.14 21.94 -7.14
C ILE A 231 -4.46 22.30 -7.83
N GLY A 232 -4.68 21.77 -9.02
CA GLY A 232 -5.92 21.96 -9.79
C GLY A 232 -5.74 21.55 -11.24
#